data_AF-A0A3R9R3X0-F1
#
_entry.id   AF-A0A3R9R3X0-F1
#
_cell.length_a   1.000
_cell.length_b   1.000
_cell.length_c   1.000
_cell.angle_alpha   90.00
_cell.angle_beta   90.00
_cell.angle_gamma   90.00
#
_symmetry.space_group_name_H-M   'P 1'
#
loop_
_entity.id
_entity.type
_entity.pdbx_description
1 polymer ?
#
loop_
_entity_poly.entity_id
_entity_poly.type
_entity_poly.pdbx_seq_one_letter_code
_entity_poly.pdbx_strand_id
1 'polypeptide(L)'
;MKALRMLFILATTLSVYAQQKPADLHTSQNSLDWAGVYEGVLPCADCPGIKTRLTLSLDGTYELVTQYLERQVPAQLVRGRFTWQSSGNAITLDEQGGGQKYSVGEGRLILRNDGGPPVVLTLVPQTRTGDNLAQRLERYRWTLESATDNQSRPIDMLPPGKDHPVVLGFSGNRLSIQGPCNRIIGAYRINAARQLTVIGGPASTMMACDPALMSADTALSGILANPLSVEIGDGPSPQLRLRSASNGTLTFTGQATPEALYGPGTRIFLEVSAQQIACERPPAPNTRCLQVRERHYDEQGLPVGTPGEWRPLYENIEGYTHQEGVRNVLRIKRFDRNPAPERESSTLYVLDLIVESELVKR
;
A
#
# COMPACT_ATOMS: atom_id res chain seq x y z
N MET A 1 75.57 -34.25 5.56
CA MET A 1 74.95 -32.93 5.84
C MET A 1 73.49 -32.98 5.39
N LYS A 2 72.61 -32.64 6.33
CA LYS A 2 71.12 -32.58 6.35
C LYS A 2 70.34 -32.75 5.02
N ALA A 3 69.54 -33.82 4.94
CA ALA A 3 68.45 -33.97 3.99
C ALA A 3 67.21 -33.19 4.48
N LEU A 4 66.74 -32.25 3.69
CA LEU A 4 65.62 -31.35 3.98
C LEU A 4 64.30 -32.07 3.64
N ARG A 5 63.50 -32.43 4.66
CA ARG A 5 62.11 -32.89 4.49
C ARG A 5 61.22 -31.68 4.23
N MET A 6 60.65 -31.58 3.04
CA MET A 6 59.68 -30.56 2.67
C MET A 6 58.27 -31.06 3.05
N LEU A 7 57.68 -30.44 4.07
CA LEU A 7 56.34 -30.71 4.58
C LEU A 7 55.33 -29.87 3.75
N PHE A 8 54.51 -30.51 2.92
CA PHE A 8 53.40 -29.83 2.23
C PHE A 8 52.24 -29.61 3.22
N ILE A 9 52.00 -28.36 3.59
CA ILE A 9 50.82 -27.95 4.38
C ILE A 9 49.67 -27.72 3.38
N LEU A 10 48.65 -28.58 3.40
CA LEU A 10 47.36 -28.31 2.74
C LEU A 10 46.63 -27.21 3.52
N ALA A 11 46.63 -25.99 3.00
CA ALA A 11 45.75 -24.93 3.46
C ALA A 11 44.34 -25.18 2.90
N THR A 12 43.45 -25.73 3.73
CA THR A 12 42.02 -25.84 3.45
C THR A 12 41.37 -24.48 3.68
N THR A 13 40.99 -23.82 2.59
CA THR A 13 40.22 -22.56 2.64
C THR A 13 38.77 -22.87 2.99
N LEU A 14 38.41 -22.66 4.26
CA LEU A 14 37.01 -22.61 4.70
C LEU A 14 36.34 -21.39 4.06
N SER A 15 35.53 -21.62 3.02
CA SER A 15 34.66 -20.60 2.45
C SER A 15 33.57 -20.26 3.45
N VAL A 16 33.67 -19.08 4.06
CA VAL A 16 32.63 -18.50 4.89
C VAL A 16 31.52 -18.02 3.96
N TYR A 17 30.44 -18.80 3.83
CA TYR A 17 29.20 -18.32 3.23
C TYR A 17 28.57 -17.30 4.19
N ALA A 18 28.64 -16.01 3.83
CA ALA A 18 27.86 -14.98 4.48
C ALA A 18 26.36 -15.28 4.22
N GLN A 19 25.60 -15.56 5.28
CA GLN A 19 24.14 -15.66 5.20
C GLN A 19 23.57 -14.30 4.79
N GLN A 20 23.15 -14.15 3.53
CA GLN A 20 22.32 -13.03 3.14
C GLN A 20 20.95 -13.18 3.79
N LYS A 21 20.64 -12.27 4.72
CA LYS A 21 19.29 -12.10 5.29
C LYS A 21 18.33 -11.88 4.11
N PRO A 22 17.23 -12.65 3.99
CA PRO A 22 16.25 -12.43 2.92
C PRO A 22 15.76 -10.98 3.00
N ALA A 23 15.67 -10.32 1.83
CA ALA A 23 15.13 -8.98 1.74
C ALA A 23 13.73 -8.99 2.35
N ASP A 24 13.51 -8.15 3.35
CA ASP A 24 12.18 -7.92 3.91
C ASP A 24 11.28 -7.43 2.76
N LEU A 25 10.28 -8.23 2.39
CA LEU A 25 9.38 -7.94 1.27
C LEU A 25 8.43 -6.77 1.59
N HIS A 26 8.40 -6.31 2.84
CA HIS A 26 7.47 -5.31 3.37
C HIS A 26 8.18 -4.02 3.80
N THR A 27 8.81 -3.36 2.83
CA THR A 27 9.45 -2.07 3.04
C THR A 27 8.48 -0.91 2.79
N SER A 28 8.85 0.29 3.25
CA SER A 28 8.10 1.53 3.02
C SER A 28 7.87 1.80 1.54
N GLN A 29 8.86 1.45 0.70
CA GLN A 29 8.79 1.54 -0.75
C GLN A 29 7.58 0.82 -1.34
N ASN A 30 7.26 -0.37 -0.79
CA ASN A 30 6.21 -1.24 -1.30
C ASN A 30 4.88 -1.08 -0.54
N SER A 31 4.93 -0.56 0.69
CA SER A 31 3.80 -0.61 1.64
C SER A 31 3.13 0.74 1.90
N LEU A 32 3.80 1.86 1.60
CA LEU A 32 3.30 3.20 1.90
C LEU A 32 2.94 3.97 0.62
N ASP A 33 1.95 4.85 0.72
CA ASP A 33 1.62 5.84 -0.31
C ASP A 33 2.56 7.05 -0.20
N TRP A 34 3.86 6.81 -0.39
CA TRP A 34 4.94 7.77 -0.11
C TRP A 34 5.06 8.90 -1.14
N ALA A 35 4.52 8.76 -2.35
CA ALA A 35 4.61 9.80 -3.38
C ALA A 35 3.69 10.97 -3.02
N GLY A 36 4.26 12.17 -2.91
CA GLY A 36 3.53 13.33 -2.42
C GLY A 36 4.41 14.55 -2.18
N VAL A 37 3.80 15.62 -1.70
CA VAL A 37 4.47 16.87 -1.33
C VAL A 37 4.65 16.90 0.18
N TYR A 38 5.87 17.08 0.63
CA TYR A 38 6.23 17.15 2.04
C TYR A 38 6.76 18.53 2.37
N GLU A 39 6.28 19.14 3.45
CA GLU A 39 6.75 20.45 3.91
C GLU A 39 7.23 20.40 5.36
N GLY A 40 8.23 21.22 5.67
CA GLY A 40 8.77 21.40 7.01
C GLY A 40 9.87 22.47 7.02
N VAL A 41 10.50 22.66 8.18
CA VAL A 41 11.59 23.62 8.35
C VAL A 41 12.85 22.86 8.73
N LEU A 42 13.86 22.91 7.86
CA LEU A 42 15.17 22.33 8.13
C LEU A 42 16.01 23.28 9.00
N PRO A 43 16.82 22.74 9.94
CA PRO A 43 17.78 23.51 10.70
C PRO A 43 18.76 24.22 9.78
N CYS A 44 19.21 25.38 10.24
CA CYS A 44 20.14 26.24 9.53
C CYS A 44 21.20 26.71 10.51
N ALA A 45 22.46 26.67 10.12
CA ALA A 45 23.57 26.98 11.03
C ALA A 45 23.58 28.46 11.46
N ASP A 46 23.15 29.35 10.57
CA ASP A 46 23.24 30.81 10.71
C ASP A 46 21.93 31.52 10.34
N CYS A 47 20.79 30.81 10.47
CA CYS A 47 19.48 31.39 10.24
C CYS A 47 18.38 30.65 11.05
N PRO A 48 17.18 31.23 11.19
CA PRO A 48 16.08 30.61 11.95
C PRO A 48 15.59 29.28 11.38
N GLY A 49 15.85 29.02 10.09
CA GLY A 49 15.50 27.79 9.43
C GLY A 49 15.31 27.96 7.92
N ILE A 50 15.29 26.83 7.24
CA ILE A 50 15.05 26.75 5.79
C ILE A 50 13.70 26.07 5.60
N LYS A 51 12.69 26.82 5.16
CA LYS A 51 11.42 26.25 4.72
C LYS A 51 11.69 25.37 3.51
N THR A 52 11.35 24.10 3.64
CA THR A 52 11.62 23.08 2.65
C THR A 52 10.32 22.45 2.19
N ARG A 53 10.15 22.34 0.88
CA ARG A 53 9.07 21.61 0.21
C ARG A 53 9.69 20.58 -0.72
N LEU A 54 9.52 19.31 -0.42
CA LEU A 54 10.04 18.19 -1.21
C LEU A 54 8.87 17.42 -1.82
N THR A 55 8.82 17.36 -3.15
CA THR A 55 7.84 16.57 -3.91
C THR A 55 8.51 15.31 -4.42
N LEU A 56 7.99 14.14 -4.05
CA LEU A 56 8.46 12.84 -4.53
C LEU A 56 7.48 12.25 -5.54
N SER A 57 7.99 11.85 -6.71
CA SER A 57 7.21 11.22 -7.78
C SER A 57 7.46 9.70 -7.84
N LEU A 58 6.45 8.96 -8.32
CA LEU A 58 6.53 7.49 -8.45
C LEU A 58 7.60 6.99 -9.43
N ASP A 59 7.99 7.82 -10.40
CA ASP A 59 9.01 7.52 -11.41
C ASP A 59 10.46 7.70 -10.91
N GLY A 60 10.61 7.94 -9.59
CA GLY A 60 11.91 8.14 -8.95
C GLY A 60 12.46 9.56 -9.12
N THR A 61 11.65 10.52 -9.58
CA THR A 61 12.04 11.93 -9.68
C THR A 61 11.58 12.74 -8.46
N TYR A 62 12.23 13.87 -8.20
CA TYR A 62 11.80 14.80 -7.16
C TYR A 62 11.90 16.26 -7.60
N GLU A 63 11.15 17.11 -6.90
CA GLU A 63 11.27 18.56 -6.92
C GLU A 63 11.47 19.08 -5.50
N LEU A 64 12.57 19.78 -5.26
CA LEU A 64 12.95 20.34 -3.96
C LEU A 64 12.94 21.87 -4.04
N VAL A 65 12.09 22.51 -3.24
CA VAL A 65 12.04 23.96 -3.08
C VAL A 65 12.50 24.33 -1.67
N THR A 66 13.48 25.22 -1.58
CA THR A 66 14.02 25.72 -0.31
C THR A 66 13.95 27.23 -0.24
N GLN A 67 13.55 27.76 0.92
CA GLN A 67 13.47 29.19 1.18
C GLN A 67 13.95 29.50 2.60
N TYR A 68 14.93 30.41 2.72
CA TYR A 68 15.41 30.90 4.01
C TYR A 68 14.33 31.79 4.66
N LEU A 69 13.93 31.50 5.89
CA LEU A 69 12.76 32.15 6.53
C LEU A 69 12.90 33.67 6.72
N GLU A 70 14.12 34.19 6.84
CA GLU A 70 14.38 35.62 7.11
C GLU A 70 15.39 36.25 6.15
N ARG A 71 15.66 35.62 5.01
CA ARG A 71 16.50 36.22 3.96
C ARG A 71 15.63 36.60 2.78
N GLN A 72 15.83 37.83 2.26
CA GLN A 72 15.20 38.33 1.03
C GLN A 72 15.87 37.69 -0.21
N VAL A 73 16.00 36.36 -0.21
CA VAL A 73 16.57 35.58 -1.32
C VAL A 73 15.43 34.77 -1.96
N PRO A 74 15.35 34.73 -3.30
CA PRO A 74 14.37 33.90 -3.98
C PRO A 74 14.47 32.43 -3.54
N ALA A 75 13.33 31.75 -3.49
CA ALA A 75 13.31 30.31 -3.23
C ALA A 75 14.12 29.59 -4.31
N GLN A 76 14.95 28.65 -3.89
CA GLN A 76 15.71 27.82 -4.80
C GLN A 76 14.89 26.59 -5.17
N LEU A 77 14.92 26.23 -6.44
CA LEU A 77 14.22 25.09 -7.00
C LEU A 77 15.25 24.14 -7.62
N VAL A 78 15.25 22.90 -7.14
CA VAL A 78 16.10 21.82 -7.62
C VAL A 78 15.22 20.68 -8.09
N ARG A 79 15.60 20.04 -9.21
CA ARG A 79 14.96 18.83 -9.72
C ARG A 79 16.02 17.77 -9.95
N GLY A 80 15.68 16.53 -9.65
CA GLY A 80 16.61 15.41 -9.78
C GLY A 80 15.92 14.06 -9.64
N ARG A 81 16.72 13.03 -9.38
CA ARG A 81 16.25 11.67 -9.09
C ARG A 81 16.64 11.27 -7.67
N PHE A 82 15.83 10.41 -7.07
CA PHE A 82 16.17 9.78 -5.80
C PHE A 82 16.27 8.27 -5.99
N THR A 83 17.05 7.64 -5.11
CA THR A 83 17.19 6.18 -5.07
C THR A 83 16.77 5.64 -3.72
N TRP A 84 16.08 4.51 -3.73
CA TRP A 84 15.81 3.76 -2.51
C TRP A 84 17.08 3.09 -2.01
N GLN A 85 17.32 3.17 -0.70
CA GLN A 85 18.36 2.39 -0.05
C GLN A 85 17.94 0.92 0.00
N SER A 86 18.91 0.01 0.18
CA SER A 86 18.69 -1.44 0.21
C SER A 86 17.67 -1.91 1.26
N SER A 87 17.42 -1.10 2.30
CA SER A 87 16.38 -1.35 3.32
C SER A 87 14.96 -1.09 2.83
N GLY A 88 14.77 -0.38 1.72
CA GLY A 88 13.47 0.08 1.21
C GLY A 88 12.70 1.02 2.14
N ASN A 89 13.33 1.50 3.23
CA ASN A 89 12.72 2.39 4.23
C ASN A 89 13.32 3.81 4.20
N ALA A 90 14.24 4.07 3.27
CA ALA A 90 14.90 5.35 3.13
C ALA A 90 15.23 5.64 1.67
N ILE A 91 15.22 6.92 1.32
CA ILE A 91 15.63 7.42 0.01
C ILE A 91 16.87 8.31 0.14
N THR A 92 17.64 8.40 -0.95
CA THR A 92 18.77 9.32 -1.09
C THR A 92 18.54 10.16 -2.34
N LEU A 93 18.54 11.49 -2.19
CA LEU A 93 18.50 12.39 -3.34
C LEU A 93 19.87 12.36 -4.06
N ASP A 94 19.88 12.62 -5.35
CA ASP A 94 21.12 12.77 -6.13
C ASP A 94 21.97 13.98 -5.68
N GLU A 95 23.10 14.19 -6.35
CA GLU A 95 24.02 15.29 -6.06
C GLU A 95 23.36 16.67 -6.21
N GLN A 96 22.37 16.81 -7.10
CA GLN A 96 21.63 18.06 -7.25
C GLN A 96 20.86 18.40 -5.97
N GLY A 97 20.34 17.38 -5.29
CA GLY A 97 19.64 17.48 -4.01
C GLY A 97 20.58 17.47 -2.80
N GLY A 98 21.89 17.58 -3.03
CA GLY A 98 22.92 17.58 -1.99
C GLY A 98 23.12 16.22 -1.32
N GLY A 99 22.70 15.11 -1.93
CA GLY A 99 22.89 13.78 -1.35
C GLY A 99 22.06 13.51 -0.09
N GLN A 100 21.01 14.31 0.17
CA GLN A 100 20.20 14.23 1.38
C GLN A 100 19.52 12.87 1.51
N LYS A 101 19.49 12.34 2.74
CA LYS A 101 18.92 11.03 3.08
C LYS A 101 17.68 11.19 3.94
N TYR A 102 16.58 10.56 3.56
CA TYR A 102 15.32 10.61 4.29
C TYR A 102 14.84 9.21 4.65
N SER A 103 14.45 8.98 5.91
CA SER A 103 13.57 7.87 6.27
C SER A 103 12.17 8.16 5.76
N VAL A 104 11.54 7.19 5.09
CA VAL A 104 10.17 7.32 4.61
C VAL A 104 9.23 6.67 5.62
N GLY A 105 8.25 7.42 6.10
CA GLY A 105 7.18 6.93 6.97
C GLY A 105 5.81 7.37 6.46
N GLU A 106 4.75 6.85 7.06
CA GLU A 106 3.39 7.18 6.63
C GLU A 106 3.11 8.67 6.85
N GLY A 107 2.87 9.39 5.75
CA GLY A 107 2.62 10.83 5.79
C GLY A 107 3.80 11.70 6.23
N ARG A 108 5.04 11.18 6.28
CA ARG A 108 6.20 11.97 6.72
C ARG A 108 7.53 11.49 6.14
N LEU A 109 8.47 12.41 6.01
CA LEU A 109 9.89 12.15 5.73
C LEU A 109 10.73 12.63 6.90
N ILE A 110 11.66 11.81 7.38
CA ILE A 110 12.57 12.19 8.47
C ILE A 110 13.97 12.31 7.89
N LEU A 111 14.52 13.53 7.89
CA LEU A 111 15.88 13.77 7.42
C LEU A 111 16.88 13.06 8.36
N ARG A 112 17.76 12.25 7.79
CA ARG A 112 18.82 11.52 8.50
C ARG A 112 20.09 12.37 8.54
N ASN A 113 20.25 13.13 9.61
CA ASN A 113 21.46 13.91 9.89
C ASN A 113 22.26 13.29 11.03
N ASP A 114 23.57 13.55 11.07
CA ASP A 114 24.45 13.02 12.10
C ASP A 114 24.21 13.74 13.44
N GLY A 115 23.63 13.04 14.41
CA GLY A 115 23.58 13.44 15.83
C GLY A 115 22.63 14.60 16.22
N GLY A 116 21.90 15.19 15.28
CA GLY A 116 20.89 16.22 15.55
C GLY A 116 19.49 15.67 15.88
N PRO A 117 18.57 16.52 16.40
CA PRO A 117 17.18 16.13 16.60
C PRO A 117 16.52 15.72 15.26
N PRO A 118 15.57 14.78 15.26
CA PRO A 118 14.91 14.32 14.04
C PRO A 118 14.16 15.48 13.39
N VAL A 119 14.48 15.76 12.13
CA VAL A 119 13.79 16.81 11.36
C VAL A 119 12.75 16.14 10.48
N VAL A 120 11.49 16.53 10.65
CA VAL A 120 10.35 15.89 9.99
C VAL A 120 9.75 16.84 8.96
N LEU A 121 9.67 16.39 7.70
CA LEU A 121 8.80 16.98 6.69
C LEU A 121 7.48 16.21 6.71
N THR A 122 6.36 16.92 6.83
CA THR A 122 5.04 16.33 6.92
C THR A 122 4.36 16.39 5.55
N LEU A 123 3.68 15.32 5.16
CA LEU A 123 2.91 15.27 3.92
C LEU A 123 1.85 16.38 3.96
N VAL A 124 1.93 17.30 3.00
CA VAL A 124 0.94 18.35 2.82
C VAL A 124 -0.31 17.71 2.23
N PRO A 125 -1.46 17.80 2.91
CA PRO A 125 -2.74 17.45 2.31
C PRO A 125 -2.91 18.28 1.04
N GLN A 126 -2.79 17.63 -0.12
CA GLN A 126 -3.04 18.30 -1.38
C GLN A 126 -4.54 18.59 -1.41
N THR A 127 -4.94 19.86 -1.35
CA THR A 127 -6.30 20.27 -1.72
C THR A 127 -6.47 19.93 -3.19
N ARG A 128 -7.12 18.80 -3.47
CA ARG A 128 -7.39 18.39 -4.85
C ARG A 128 -8.52 19.29 -5.31
N THR A 129 -8.29 20.07 -6.37
CA THR A 129 -9.40 20.66 -7.13
C THR A 129 -10.17 19.51 -7.78
N GLY A 130 -11.12 18.95 -7.03
CA GLY A 130 -11.69 17.61 -7.22
C GLY A 130 -11.97 16.85 -5.91
N ASP A 131 -11.65 17.42 -4.75
CA ASP A 131 -11.70 16.79 -3.42
C ASP A 131 -13.04 16.14 -3.11
N ASN A 132 -14.18 16.72 -3.52
CA ASN A 132 -15.46 16.05 -3.31
C ASN A 132 -15.58 14.75 -4.13
N LEU A 133 -15.17 14.73 -5.39
CA LEU A 133 -15.32 13.54 -6.23
C LEU A 133 -14.32 12.44 -5.86
N ALA A 134 -13.05 12.80 -5.64
CA ALA A 134 -12.04 11.83 -5.19
C ALA A 134 -12.40 11.24 -3.82
N GLN A 135 -12.75 12.07 -2.84
CA GLN A 135 -13.19 11.58 -1.51
C GLN A 135 -14.47 10.76 -1.61
N ARG A 136 -15.43 11.13 -2.48
CA ARG A 136 -16.62 10.30 -2.73
C ARG A 136 -16.26 8.94 -3.27
N LEU A 137 -15.30 8.83 -4.19
CA LEU A 137 -14.87 7.53 -4.73
C LEU A 137 -14.18 6.66 -3.67
N GLU A 138 -13.42 7.25 -2.75
CA GLU A 138 -12.74 6.56 -1.63
C GLU A 138 -13.74 5.96 -0.61
N ARG A 139 -14.97 6.49 -0.55
CA ARG A 139 -16.02 5.98 0.35
C ARG A 139 -16.62 4.65 -0.07
N TYR A 140 -16.28 4.15 -1.26
CA TYR A 140 -16.87 2.92 -1.81
C TYR A 140 -15.81 2.00 -2.42
N ARG A 141 -16.06 0.70 -2.30
CA ARG A 141 -15.49 -0.35 -3.15
C ARG A 141 -16.42 -0.53 -4.36
N TRP A 142 -15.86 -0.48 -5.57
CA TRP A 142 -16.64 -0.47 -6.81
C TRP A 142 -16.51 -1.79 -7.54
N THR A 143 -17.59 -2.55 -7.66
CA THR A 143 -17.60 -3.82 -8.38
C THR A 143 -18.23 -3.64 -9.76
N LEU A 144 -17.55 -4.11 -10.80
CA LEU A 144 -18.03 -3.99 -12.18
C LEU A 144 -19.34 -4.75 -12.36
N GLU A 145 -20.37 -4.05 -12.82
CA GLU A 145 -21.68 -4.61 -13.12
C GLU A 145 -21.82 -4.90 -14.62
N SER A 146 -21.38 -3.96 -15.47
CA SER A 146 -21.45 -4.11 -16.93
C SER A 146 -20.39 -3.28 -17.65
N ALA A 147 -20.03 -3.73 -18.86
CA ALA A 147 -19.13 -3.01 -19.76
C ALA A 147 -19.74 -2.98 -21.17
N THR A 148 -19.75 -1.81 -21.80
CA THR A 148 -20.27 -1.64 -23.17
C THR A 148 -19.27 -0.89 -24.03
N ASP A 149 -19.22 -1.20 -25.33
CA ASP A 149 -18.43 -0.45 -26.32
C ASP A 149 -19.04 0.94 -26.62
N ASN A 150 -18.43 1.68 -27.54
CA ASN A 150 -18.91 3.00 -27.97
C ASN A 150 -20.30 2.97 -28.66
N GLN A 151 -20.76 1.79 -29.08
CA GLN A 151 -22.07 1.58 -29.69
C GLN A 151 -23.09 1.05 -28.67
N SER A 152 -22.74 1.06 -27.38
CA SER A 152 -23.56 0.51 -26.29
C SER A 152 -23.81 -1.00 -26.41
N ARG A 153 -22.96 -1.72 -27.13
CA ARG A 153 -22.99 -3.19 -27.18
C ARG A 153 -22.16 -3.76 -26.03
N PRO A 154 -22.59 -4.83 -25.37
CA PRO A 154 -21.80 -5.48 -24.33
C PRO A 154 -20.40 -5.84 -24.81
N ILE A 155 -19.40 -5.67 -23.95
CA ILE A 155 -18.06 -6.18 -24.19
C ILE A 155 -18.06 -7.62 -23.68
N ASP A 156 -18.10 -8.62 -24.57
CA ASP A 156 -18.35 -10.03 -24.23
C ASP A 156 -17.44 -10.62 -23.13
N MET A 157 -16.22 -10.09 -22.99
CA MET A 157 -15.25 -10.50 -21.98
C MET A 157 -15.36 -9.76 -20.62
N LEU A 158 -16.28 -8.80 -20.47
CA LEU A 158 -16.44 -7.98 -19.26
C LEU A 158 -17.92 -7.77 -18.87
N PRO A 159 -18.32 -8.14 -17.63
CA PRO A 159 -17.55 -8.84 -16.62
C PRO A 159 -17.33 -10.33 -16.99
N PRO A 160 -16.21 -10.95 -16.59
CA PRO A 160 -15.87 -12.35 -16.93
C PRO A 160 -16.66 -13.40 -16.14
N GLY A 161 -17.60 -12.98 -15.28
CA GLY A 161 -18.37 -13.83 -14.37
C GLY A 161 -18.26 -13.42 -12.91
N LYS A 162 -19.01 -14.12 -12.04
CA LYS A 162 -19.11 -13.80 -10.60
C LYS A 162 -17.87 -14.20 -9.79
N ASP A 163 -17.14 -15.23 -10.22
CA ASP A 163 -15.96 -15.76 -9.50
C ASP A 163 -14.68 -14.95 -9.78
N HIS A 164 -14.70 -14.11 -10.83
CA HIS A 164 -13.58 -13.27 -11.23
C HIS A 164 -13.99 -11.79 -11.32
N PRO A 165 -14.49 -11.19 -10.23
CA PRO A 165 -15.04 -9.84 -10.25
C PRO A 165 -13.94 -8.82 -10.52
N VAL A 166 -14.29 -7.76 -11.24
CA VAL A 166 -13.45 -6.57 -11.35
C VAL A 166 -13.82 -5.60 -10.23
N VAL A 167 -12.88 -5.29 -9.34
CA VAL A 167 -13.12 -4.42 -8.17
C VAL A 167 -12.13 -3.27 -8.14
N LEU A 168 -12.63 -2.03 -8.08
CA LEU A 168 -11.83 -0.83 -7.89
C LEU A 168 -11.87 -0.38 -6.43
N GLY A 169 -10.73 0.09 -5.95
CA GLY A 169 -10.56 0.78 -4.68
C GLY A 169 -9.75 2.04 -4.87
N PHE A 170 -10.20 3.14 -4.26
CA PHE A 170 -9.51 4.42 -4.24
C PHE A 170 -9.03 4.70 -2.82
N SER A 171 -7.79 5.13 -2.67
CA SER A 171 -7.24 5.56 -1.38
C SER A 171 -6.17 6.60 -1.65
N GLY A 172 -6.35 7.83 -1.16
CA GLY A 172 -5.38 8.88 -1.42
C GLY A 172 -5.24 9.14 -2.93
N ASN A 173 -4.01 9.04 -3.45
CA ASN A 173 -3.71 9.13 -4.89
C ASN A 173 -3.60 7.76 -5.57
N ARG A 174 -3.91 6.67 -4.87
CA ARG A 174 -3.77 5.30 -5.33
C ARG A 174 -5.09 4.71 -5.79
N LEU A 175 -5.04 4.05 -6.94
CA LEU A 175 -6.08 3.21 -7.50
C LEU A 175 -5.61 1.76 -7.42
N SER A 176 -6.34 0.93 -6.69
CA SER A 176 -6.18 -0.52 -6.66
C SER A 176 -7.28 -1.16 -7.50
N ILE A 177 -6.89 -2.05 -8.40
CA ILE A 177 -7.82 -2.77 -9.29
C ILE A 177 -7.54 -4.25 -9.11
N GLN A 178 -8.54 -4.97 -8.62
CA GLN A 178 -8.59 -6.41 -8.76
C GLN A 178 -9.21 -6.69 -10.13
N GLY A 179 -8.39 -7.14 -11.08
CA GLY A 179 -8.86 -7.65 -12.36
C GLY A 179 -9.21 -9.14 -12.28
N PRO A 180 -9.72 -9.72 -13.39
CA PRO A 180 -10.16 -11.11 -13.43
C PRO A 180 -9.06 -12.12 -13.13
N CYS A 181 -7.83 -11.83 -13.57
CA CYS A 181 -6.66 -12.63 -13.29
C CYS A 181 -5.64 -11.84 -12.48
N ASN A 182 -5.32 -10.60 -12.88
CA ASN A 182 -4.23 -9.82 -12.32
C ASN A 182 -4.70 -8.70 -11.39
N ARG A 183 -3.80 -8.28 -10.50
CA ARG A 183 -3.97 -7.06 -9.71
C ARG A 183 -3.18 -5.93 -10.33
N ILE A 184 -3.84 -4.81 -10.52
CA ILE A 184 -3.29 -3.58 -11.06
C ILE A 184 -3.24 -2.53 -9.95
N ILE A 185 -2.08 -1.91 -9.75
CA ILE A 185 -1.92 -0.77 -8.84
C ILE A 185 -1.33 0.39 -9.64
N GLY A 186 -1.94 1.57 -9.52
CA GLY A 186 -1.45 2.78 -10.15
C GLY A 186 -1.80 4.01 -9.35
N ALA A 187 -1.10 5.12 -9.61
CA ALA A 187 -1.59 6.42 -9.16
C ALA A 187 -2.74 6.85 -10.06
N TYR A 188 -3.66 7.65 -9.53
CA TYR A 188 -4.70 8.30 -10.32
C TYR A 188 -4.76 9.79 -10.00
N ARG A 189 -5.25 10.56 -10.96
CA ARG A 189 -5.68 11.94 -10.75
C ARG A 189 -7.04 12.14 -11.38
N ILE A 190 -7.82 13.03 -10.77
CA ILE A 190 -9.08 13.51 -11.32
C ILE A 190 -8.92 15.02 -11.51
N ASN A 191 -9.10 15.50 -12.74
CA ASN A 191 -9.01 16.92 -13.04
C ASN A 191 -10.33 17.65 -12.75
N ALA A 192 -10.33 18.98 -12.89
CA ALA A 192 -11.52 19.82 -12.66
C ALA A 192 -12.70 19.48 -13.61
N ALA A 193 -12.41 18.86 -14.76
CA ALA A 193 -13.41 18.40 -15.73
C ALA A 193 -13.95 16.98 -15.41
N ARG A 194 -13.68 16.44 -14.21
CA ARG A 194 -14.05 15.08 -13.79
C ARG A 194 -13.49 13.97 -14.70
N GLN A 195 -12.31 14.20 -15.26
CA GLN A 195 -11.59 13.17 -16.01
C GLN A 195 -10.58 12.49 -15.10
N LEU A 196 -10.75 11.18 -14.92
CA LEU A 196 -9.81 10.29 -14.26
C LEU A 196 -8.72 9.88 -15.24
N THR A 197 -7.47 9.97 -14.81
CA THR A 197 -6.31 9.45 -15.54
C THR A 197 -5.46 8.61 -14.61
N VAL A 198 -5.13 7.39 -15.04
CA VAL A 198 -4.18 6.51 -14.33
C VAL A 198 -2.76 6.90 -14.75
N ILE A 199 -1.88 7.12 -13.79
CA ILE A 199 -0.54 7.69 -13.98
C ILE A 199 0.52 6.62 -13.75
N GLY A 200 1.55 6.65 -14.61
CA GLY A 200 2.80 5.92 -14.39
C GLY A 200 2.86 4.52 -14.99
N GLY A 201 1.87 4.12 -15.79
CA GLY A 201 1.74 2.74 -16.26
C GLY A 201 1.33 1.83 -15.09
N PRO A 202 0.09 1.31 -15.04
CA PRO A 202 -0.31 0.45 -13.95
C PRO A 202 0.66 -0.73 -13.79
N ALA A 203 1.20 -0.92 -12.59
CA ALA A 203 1.96 -2.13 -12.28
C ALA A 203 0.96 -3.28 -12.14
N SER A 204 1.03 -4.24 -13.05
CA SER A 204 0.21 -5.45 -13.04
C SER A 204 1.04 -6.66 -12.60
N THR A 205 0.46 -7.55 -11.82
CA THR A 205 0.99 -8.91 -11.70
C THR A 205 0.92 -9.62 -13.07
N MET A 206 1.73 -10.66 -13.26
CA MET A 206 1.67 -11.55 -14.43
C MET A 206 1.38 -12.99 -13.96
N MET A 207 0.20 -13.21 -13.40
CA MET A 207 -0.23 -14.55 -13.03
C MET A 207 -0.67 -15.33 -14.28
N ALA A 208 -0.33 -16.62 -14.33
CA ALA A 208 -0.82 -17.51 -15.36
C ALA A 208 -2.23 -17.96 -14.99
N CYS A 209 -3.24 -17.44 -15.70
CA CYS A 209 -4.64 -17.83 -15.56
C CYS A 209 -5.18 -18.38 -16.88
N ASP A 210 -6.45 -18.76 -16.89
CA ASP A 210 -7.16 -19.12 -18.13
C ASP A 210 -7.04 -17.98 -19.18
N PRO A 211 -6.81 -18.29 -20.47
CA PRO A 211 -6.67 -17.30 -21.53
C PRO A 211 -7.83 -16.29 -21.63
N ALA A 212 -9.05 -16.69 -21.29
CA ALA A 212 -10.20 -15.78 -21.29
C ALA A 212 -10.07 -14.69 -20.21
N LEU A 213 -9.58 -15.04 -19.02
CA LEU A 213 -9.36 -14.09 -17.92
C LEU A 213 -8.24 -13.11 -18.24
N MET A 214 -7.15 -13.60 -18.87
CA MET A 214 -6.06 -12.74 -19.33
C MET A 214 -6.51 -11.77 -20.44
N SER A 215 -7.38 -12.24 -21.33
CA SER A 215 -7.97 -11.38 -22.39
C SER A 215 -8.85 -10.29 -21.78
N ALA A 216 -9.64 -10.63 -20.76
CA ALA A 216 -10.45 -9.66 -20.02
C ALA A 216 -9.59 -8.60 -19.28
N ASP A 217 -8.47 -9.00 -18.65
CA ASP A 217 -7.50 -8.06 -18.07
C ASP A 217 -6.91 -7.10 -19.11
N THR A 218 -6.60 -7.61 -20.30
CA THR A 218 -6.04 -6.82 -21.40
C THR A 218 -7.05 -5.78 -21.88
N ALA A 219 -8.31 -6.19 -22.06
CA ALA A 219 -9.40 -5.28 -22.42
C ALA A 219 -9.61 -4.19 -21.36
N LEU A 220 -9.65 -4.57 -20.07
CA LEU A 220 -9.76 -3.64 -18.95
C LEU A 220 -8.61 -2.62 -18.96
N SER A 221 -7.37 -3.09 -19.10
CA SER A 221 -6.18 -2.23 -19.14
C SER A 221 -6.21 -1.26 -20.32
N GLY A 222 -6.68 -1.70 -21.50
CA GLY A 222 -6.85 -0.84 -22.67
C GLY A 222 -7.88 0.28 -22.46
N ILE A 223 -8.96 0.01 -21.74
CA ILE A 223 -9.95 1.03 -21.38
C ILE A 223 -9.34 2.07 -20.42
N LEU A 224 -8.63 1.59 -19.38
CA LEU A 224 -8.01 2.42 -18.34
C LEU A 224 -6.80 3.24 -18.80
N ALA A 225 -6.19 2.86 -19.93
CA ALA A 225 -5.04 3.56 -20.50
C ALA A 225 -5.37 4.98 -21.00
N ASN A 226 -6.65 5.28 -21.24
CA ASN A 226 -7.11 6.58 -21.71
C ASN A 226 -7.84 7.35 -20.61
N PRO A 227 -7.91 8.70 -20.67
CA PRO A 227 -8.70 9.47 -19.74
C PRO A 227 -10.18 9.06 -19.74
N LEU A 228 -10.73 8.85 -18.55
CA LEU A 228 -12.11 8.41 -18.34
C LEU A 228 -12.93 9.53 -17.71
N SER A 229 -14.06 9.89 -18.31
CA SER A 229 -15.03 10.76 -17.64
C SER A 229 -15.70 10.00 -16.51
N VAL A 230 -15.83 10.65 -15.35
CA VAL A 230 -16.37 10.07 -14.11
C VAL A 230 -17.76 10.61 -13.83
N GLU A 231 -18.74 9.72 -13.83
CA GLU A 231 -20.11 9.98 -13.39
C GLU A 231 -20.42 9.08 -12.19
N ILE A 232 -20.84 9.66 -11.07
CA ILE A 232 -21.23 8.93 -9.86
C ILE A 232 -22.67 9.30 -9.50
N GLY A 233 -23.49 8.27 -9.28
CA GLY A 233 -24.85 8.43 -8.78
C GLY A 233 -24.88 8.80 -7.30
N ASP A 234 -26.07 9.15 -6.82
CA ASP A 234 -26.33 9.42 -5.41
C ASP A 234 -27.04 8.23 -4.75
N GLY A 235 -27.01 8.17 -3.41
CA GLY A 235 -27.65 7.12 -2.62
C GLY A 235 -26.67 6.18 -1.91
N PRO A 236 -27.19 5.21 -1.13
CA PRO A 236 -26.37 4.32 -0.30
C PRO A 236 -25.58 3.26 -1.10
N SER A 237 -26.06 2.91 -2.30
CA SER A 237 -25.39 2.01 -3.25
C SER A 237 -25.30 2.71 -4.61
N PRO A 238 -24.39 3.69 -4.76
CA PRO A 238 -24.31 4.50 -5.96
C PRO A 238 -23.79 3.67 -7.15
N GLN A 239 -24.19 4.05 -8.36
CA GLN A 239 -23.54 3.58 -9.58
C GLN A 239 -22.40 4.51 -9.97
N LEU A 240 -21.24 3.96 -10.33
CA LEU A 240 -20.14 4.68 -10.94
C LEU A 240 -20.07 4.31 -12.42
N ARG A 241 -20.07 5.31 -13.30
CA ARG A 241 -19.85 5.14 -14.73
C ARG A 241 -18.54 5.82 -15.13
N LEU A 242 -17.65 5.02 -15.70
CA LEU A 242 -16.40 5.48 -16.29
C LEU A 242 -16.52 5.39 -17.80
N ARG A 243 -16.51 6.53 -18.50
CA ARG A 243 -16.63 6.53 -19.98
C ARG A 243 -15.31 6.93 -20.63
N SER A 244 -14.84 6.06 -21.50
CA SER A 244 -13.75 6.31 -22.43
C SER A 244 -14.32 6.85 -23.74
N ALA A 245 -13.70 7.88 -24.31
CA ALA A 245 -14.10 8.40 -25.62
C ALA A 245 -13.89 7.38 -26.75
N SER A 246 -12.93 6.45 -26.59
CA SER A 246 -12.57 5.46 -27.62
C SER A 246 -13.00 4.04 -27.29
N ASN A 247 -13.14 3.69 -26.00
CA ASN A 247 -13.21 2.29 -25.55
C ASN A 247 -14.48 1.96 -24.75
N GLY A 248 -15.52 2.79 -24.79
CA GLY A 248 -16.83 2.48 -24.24
C GLY A 248 -17.08 2.95 -22.80
N THR A 249 -18.08 2.36 -22.14
CA THR A 249 -18.52 2.71 -20.78
C THR A 249 -18.42 1.50 -19.85
N LEU A 250 -17.77 1.68 -18.70
CA LEU A 250 -17.77 0.73 -17.60
C LEU A 250 -18.74 1.22 -16.51
N THR A 251 -19.66 0.36 -16.08
CA THR A 251 -20.62 0.64 -15.01
C THR A 251 -20.33 -0.24 -13.81
N PHE A 252 -20.16 0.38 -12.64
CA PHE A 252 -19.85 -0.27 -11.38
C PHE A 252 -20.93 0.02 -10.35
N THR A 253 -21.10 -0.91 -9.41
CA THR A 253 -21.93 -0.75 -8.22
C THR A 253 -21.04 -0.52 -7.00
N GLY A 254 -21.33 0.54 -6.24
CA GLY A 254 -20.57 0.93 -5.06
C GLY A 254 -21.09 0.31 -3.77
N GLN A 255 -20.19 -0.31 -3.01
CA GLN A 255 -20.43 -0.75 -1.63
C GLN A 255 -19.63 0.13 -0.67
N ALA A 256 -20.26 0.70 0.34
CA ALA A 256 -19.59 1.59 1.30
C ALA A 256 -18.42 0.87 1.99
N THR A 257 -17.28 1.56 2.12
CA THR A 257 -16.12 1.03 2.84
C THR A 257 -16.34 1.08 4.36
N PRO A 258 -15.66 0.23 5.15
CA PRO A 258 -15.66 0.35 6.61
C PRO A 258 -15.27 1.75 7.09
N GLU A 259 -14.32 2.42 6.43
CA GLU A 259 -13.95 3.80 6.73
C GLU A 259 -15.11 4.79 6.53
N ALA A 260 -15.92 4.58 5.49
CA ALA A 260 -17.08 5.43 5.22
C ALA A 260 -18.25 5.18 6.18
N LEU A 261 -18.36 3.95 6.71
CA LEU A 261 -19.44 3.54 7.61
C LEU A 261 -19.13 3.84 9.08
N TYR A 262 -17.89 3.60 9.51
CA TYR A 262 -17.49 3.58 10.91
C TYR A 262 -16.39 4.59 11.25
N GLY A 263 -15.91 5.36 10.27
CA GLY A 263 -14.81 6.31 10.46
C GLY A 263 -13.43 5.66 10.38
N PRO A 264 -12.35 6.37 10.76
CA PRO A 264 -10.99 5.85 10.62
C PRO A 264 -10.77 4.60 11.48
N GLY A 265 -10.28 3.52 10.86
CA GLY A 265 -9.96 2.29 11.56
C GLY A 265 -8.74 2.44 12.47
N THR A 266 -8.78 1.81 13.64
CA THR A 266 -7.62 1.71 14.54
C THR A 266 -6.65 0.68 13.99
N ARG A 267 -5.42 1.09 13.69
CA ARG A 267 -4.37 0.15 13.27
C ARG A 267 -3.90 -0.68 14.46
N ILE A 268 -3.90 -2.00 14.29
CA ILE A 268 -3.36 -2.97 15.25
C ILE A 268 -2.51 -4.01 14.51
N PHE A 269 -1.69 -4.76 15.25
CA PHE A 269 -0.95 -5.90 14.71
C PHE A 269 -1.33 -7.17 15.47
N LEU A 270 -1.77 -8.19 14.73
CA LEU A 270 -2.08 -9.50 15.28
C LEU A 270 -1.13 -10.54 14.70
N GLU A 271 -0.45 -11.27 15.58
CA GLU A 271 0.19 -12.52 15.23
C GLU A 271 -0.84 -13.64 15.27
N VAL A 272 -0.99 -14.35 14.16
CA VAL A 272 -1.86 -15.52 13.98
C VAL A 272 -0.99 -16.77 14.03
N SER A 273 -1.34 -17.69 14.94
CA SER A 273 -0.70 -19.00 15.07
C SER A 273 -0.81 -19.80 13.77
N ALA A 274 0.15 -20.71 13.55
CA ALA A 274 0.12 -21.66 12.43
C ALA A 274 -0.98 -22.72 12.56
N GLN A 275 -1.64 -22.82 13.70
CA GLN A 275 -2.73 -23.75 13.95
C GLN A 275 -3.95 -23.02 14.46
N GLN A 276 -5.11 -23.40 13.93
CA GLN A 276 -6.39 -23.02 14.48
C GLN A 276 -6.74 -23.90 15.68
N ILE A 277 -7.54 -23.35 16.60
CA ILE A 277 -8.02 -24.06 17.80
C ILE A 277 -9.53 -24.25 17.74
N ALA A 278 -10.06 -25.17 18.54
CA ALA A 278 -11.50 -25.28 18.73
C ALA A 278 -12.03 -24.03 19.43
N CYS A 279 -13.14 -23.45 18.94
CA CYS A 279 -13.76 -22.31 19.60
C CYS A 279 -14.42 -22.75 20.93
N GLU A 280 -14.05 -22.12 22.05
CA GLU A 280 -14.46 -22.53 23.41
C GLU A 280 -15.94 -22.21 23.78
N ARG A 281 -16.59 -21.29 23.06
CA ARG A 281 -18.03 -21.01 23.17
C ARG A 281 -18.71 -21.49 21.90
N PRO A 282 -19.93 -22.05 21.92
CA PRO A 282 -20.45 -22.72 20.74
C PRO A 282 -20.97 -21.71 19.70
N PRO A 283 -20.35 -21.63 18.50
CA PRO A 283 -21.05 -21.76 17.25
C PRO A 283 -21.08 -23.26 16.85
N ALA A 284 -21.61 -23.58 15.67
CA ALA A 284 -21.84 -24.94 15.19
C ALA A 284 -20.66 -25.93 15.46
N PRO A 285 -20.94 -27.24 15.62
CA PRO A 285 -19.90 -28.25 15.81
C PRO A 285 -18.80 -28.12 14.73
N ASN A 286 -17.54 -28.27 15.15
CA ASN A 286 -16.31 -28.16 14.33
C ASN A 286 -15.89 -26.75 13.89
N THR A 287 -16.42 -25.69 14.49
CA THR A 287 -15.90 -24.34 14.22
C THR A 287 -14.49 -24.19 14.80
N ARG A 288 -13.56 -23.78 13.94
CA ARG A 288 -12.17 -23.49 14.28
C ARG A 288 -11.95 -21.98 14.36
N CYS A 289 -11.33 -21.53 15.44
CA CYS A 289 -10.99 -20.15 15.69
C CYS A 289 -9.50 -19.92 15.39
N LEU A 290 -9.17 -18.74 14.89
CA LEU A 290 -7.77 -18.33 14.85
C LEU A 290 -7.27 -18.17 16.29
N GLN A 291 -6.06 -18.63 16.56
CA GLN A 291 -5.36 -18.30 17.81
C GLN A 291 -4.46 -17.10 17.52
N VAL A 292 -4.69 -15.98 18.21
CA VAL A 292 -4.02 -14.71 17.94
C VAL A 292 -3.40 -14.11 19.19
N ARG A 293 -2.38 -13.27 19.02
CA ARG A 293 -1.87 -12.37 20.07
C ARG A 293 -1.50 -11.02 19.49
N GLU A 294 -1.53 -9.99 20.32
CA GLU A 294 -1.14 -8.64 19.89
C GLU A 294 0.37 -8.50 19.78
N ARG A 295 0.77 -7.72 18.78
CA ARG A 295 2.15 -7.28 18.55
C ARG A 295 2.18 -5.76 18.51
N HIS A 296 3.29 -5.20 18.95
CA HIS A 296 3.53 -3.76 18.87
C HIS A 296 4.77 -3.49 18.03
N TYR A 297 4.71 -2.39 17.30
CA TYR A 297 5.78 -1.91 16.45
C TYR A 297 5.98 -0.43 16.74
N ASP A 298 7.23 0.00 16.77
CA ASP A 298 7.55 1.42 16.90
C ASP A 298 7.34 2.16 15.58
N GLU A 299 7.64 3.45 15.63
CA GLU A 299 7.56 4.36 14.49
C GLU A 299 8.50 4.01 13.33
N GLN A 300 9.51 3.19 13.58
CA GLN A 300 10.46 2.68 12.59
C GLN A 300 10.05 1.31 12.04
N GLY A 301 8.93 0.76 12.49
CA GLY A 301 8.44 -0.56 12.10
C GLY A 301 9.19 -1.71 12.76
N LEU A 302 9.93 -1.46 13.84
CA LEU A 302 10.62 -2.50 14.61
C LEU A 302 9.70 -3.06 15.70
N PRO A 303 9.71 -4.38 15.93
CA PRO A 303 8.91 -4.97 16.99
C PRO A 303 9.39 -4.47 18.35
N VAL A 304 8.46 -4.00 19.18
CA VAL A 304 8.74 -3.48 20.52
C VAL A 304 7.78 -4.05 21.54
N GLY A 305 8.20 -4.04 22.81
CA GLY A 305 7.41 -4.59 23.92
C GLY A 305 7.31 -6.12 23.88
N THR A 306 6.60 -6.66 24.87
CA THR A 306 6.30 -8.08 24.95
C THR A 306 5.02 -8.39 24.17
N PRO A 307 4.99 -9.42 23.31
CA PRO A 307 3.76 -9.87 22.68
C PRO A 307 2.68 -10.17 23.72
N GLY A 308 1.43 -9.90 23.36
CA GLY A 308 0.30 -10.23 24.23
C GLY A 308 0.15 -11.75 24.45
N GLU A 309 -0.72 -12.11 25.39
CA GLU A 309 -1.12 -13.49 25.58
C GLU A 309 -1.90 -14.03 24.36
N TRP A 310 -1.71 -15.31 24.08
CA TRP A 310 -2.49 -15.99 23.04
C TRP A 310 -3.95 -16.11 23.47
N ARG A 311 -4.85 -15.82 22.54
CA ARG A 311 -6.29 -15.93 22.75
C ARG A 311 -6.99 -16.41 21.47
N PRO A 312 -8.16 -17.07 21.58
CA PRO A 312 -9.03 -17.28 20.44
C PRO A 312 -9.53 -15.93 19.88
N LEU A 313 -9.52 -15.79 18.56
CA LEU A 313 -10.26 -14.76 17.84
C LEU A 313 -11.53 -15.40 17.28
N TYR A 314 -12.68 -14.88 17.69
CA TYR A 314 -13.99 -15.38 17.26
C TYR A 314 -14.50 -14.67 16.01
N GLU A 315 -14.01 -13.44 15.76
CA GLU A 315 -14.30 -12.68 14.56
C GLU A 315 -13.49 -13.16 13.36
N ASN A 316 -14.08 -13.01 12.18
CA ASN A 316 -13.35 -13.12 10.93
C ASN A 316 -12.51 -11.86 10.69
N ILE A 317 -11.42 -12.00 9.94
CA ILE A 317 -10.63 -10.89 9.43
C ILE A 317 -10.92 -10.79 7.92
N GLU A 318 -11.62 -9.74 7.50
CA GLU A 318 -11.94 -9.53 6.09
C GLU A 318 -10.66 -9.43 5.25
N GLY A 319 -10.61 -10.18 4.14
CA GLY A 319 -9.46 -10.22 3.24
C GLY A 319 -8.31 -11.14 3.68
N TYR A 320 -8.42 -11.81 4.84
CA TYR A 320 -7.44 -12.80 5.29
C TYR A 320 -8.02 -14.22 5.22
N THR A 321 -7.27 -15.13 4.59
CA THR A 321 -7.55 -16.56 4.57
C THR A 321 -6.37 -17.29 5.21
N HIS A 322 -6.61 -17.98 6.31
CA HIS A 322 -5.57 -18.73 7.01
C HIS A 322 -5.15 -19.98 6.24
N GLN A 323 -3.87 -20.34 6.35
CA GLN A 323 -3.31 -21.58 5.81
C GLN A 323 -2.72 -22.40 6.95
N GLU A 324 -3.22 -23.62 7.12
CA GLU A 324 -2.75 -24.51 8.19
C GLU A 324 -1.23 -24.77 8.05
N GLY A 325 -0.49 -24.61 9.15
CA GLY A 325 0.98 -24.72 9.16
C GLY A 325 1.71 -23.41 8.85
N VAL A 326 1.00 -22.31 8.56
CA VAL A 326 1.59 -21.00 8.29
C VAL A 326 1.24 -20.01 9.40
N ARG A 327 2.27 -19.54 10.11
CA ARG A 327 2.15 -18.43 11.05
C ARG A 327 2.18 -17.11 10.26
N ASN A 328 1.32 -16.16 10.62
CA ASN A 328 1.35 -14.82 10.05
C ASN A 328 1.45 -13.74 11.12
N VAL A 329 2.06 -12.61 10.79
CA VAL A 329 1.79 -11.34 11.49
C VAL A 329 1.04 -10.43 10.54
N LEU A 330 -0.09 -9.92 10.99
CA LEU A 330 -1.03 -9.13 10.21
C LEU A 330 -1.07 -7.71 10.76
N ARG A 331 -0.99 -6.71 9.88
CA ARG A 331 -1.45 -5.35 10.14
C ARG A 331 -2.93 -5.30 9.78
N ILE A 332 -3.74 -4.87 10.74
CA ILE A 332 -5.20 -4.90 10.64
C ILE A 332 -5.75 -3.52 10.96
N LYS A 333 -6.81 -3.14 10.25
CA LYS A 333 -7.68 -2.03 10.65
C LYS A 333 -8.85 -2.60 11.46
N ARG A 334 -8.96 -2.17 12.71
CA ARG A 334 -10.09 -2.48 13.60
C ARG A 334 -11.11 -1.35 13.56
N PHE A 335 -12.37 -1.69 13.34
CA PHE A 335 -13.49 -0.75 13.36
C PHE A 335 -14.47 -1.14 14.46
N ASP A 336 -14.95 -0.13 15.19
CA ASP A 336 -16.02 -0.28 16.17
C ASP A 336 -17.36 -0.01 15.47
N ARG A 337 -18.21 -1.04 15.38
CA ARG A 337 -19.52 -0.96 14.74
C ARG A 337 -20.54 -0.47 15.74
N ASN A 338 -21.02 0.77 15.56
CA ASN A 338 -22.03 1.38 16.42
C ASN A 338 -23.18 1.99 15.60
N PRO A 339 -24.41 1.42 15.67
CA PRO A 339 -24.77 0.24 16.46
C PRO A 339 -24.14 -1.03 15.89
N ALA A 340 -23.95 -2.05 16.74
CA ALA A 340 -23.51 -3.35 16.28
C ALA A 340 -24.59 -4.01 15.41
N PRO A 341 -24.24 -4.69 14.30
CA PRO A 341 -25.23 -5.41 13.49
C PRO A 341 -25.85 -6.56 14.28
N GLU A 342 -27.11 -6.89 13.99
CA GLU A 342 -27.78 -8.00 14.64
C GLU A 342 -27.03 -9.32 14.39
N ARG A 343 -26.70 -10.06 15.46
CA ARG A 343 -26.01 -11.35 15.43
C ARG A 343 -24.58 -11.33 14.87
N GLU A 344 -23.97 -10.16 14.77
CA GLU A 344 -22.56 -10.01 14.43
C GLU A 344 -21.79 -9.34 15.59
N SER A 345 -20.45 -9.46 15.57
CA SER A 345 -19.61 -8.79 16.58
C SER A 345 -19.78 -7.26 16.52
N SER A 346 -19.58 -6.56 17.63
CA SER A 346 -19.43 -5.10 17.59
C SER A 346 -18.11 -4.67 16.94
N THR A 347 -17.20 -5.61 16.67
CA THR A 347 -15.88 -5.36 16.10
C THR A 347 -15.81 -5.89 14.68
N LEU A 348 -15.20 -5.12 13.78
CA LEU A 348 -14.83 -5.55 12.44
C LEU A 348 -13.31 -5.45 12.27
N TYR A 349 -12.69 -6.52 11.78
CA TYR A 349 -11.28 -6.56 11.44
C TYR A 349 -11.12 -6.67 9.93
N VAL A 350 -10.33 -5.77 9.34
CA VAL A 350 -10.00 -5.77 7.92
C VAL A 350 -8.50 -5.89 7.76
N LEU A 351 -8.05 -6.88 6.99
CA LEU A 351 -6.64 -7.03 6.65
C LEU A 351 -6.18 -5.80 5.87
N ASP A 352 -5.12 -5.16 6.38
CA ASP A 352 -4.41 -4.10 5.68
C ASP A 352 -3.17 -4.69 5.00
N LEU A 353 -2.36 -5.44 5.75
CA LEU A 353 -1.12 -6.04 5.23
C LEU A 353 -0.75 -7.31 5.99
N ILE A 354 -0.25 -8.33 5.27
CA ILE A 354 0.50 -9.44 5.89
C ILE A 354 1.94 -8.95 6.03
N VAL A 355 2.40 -8.78 7.26
CA VAL A 355 3.74 -8.25 7.61
C VAL A 355 4.77 -9.37 7.65
N GLU A 356 4.39 -10.53 8.16
CA GLU A 356 5.26 -11.71 8.22
C GLU A 356 4.47 -12.96 7.81
N SER A 357 5.14 -13.89 7.14
CA SER A 357 4.61 -15.21 6.85
C SER A 357 5.71 -16.25 7.04
N GLU A 358 5.44 -17.26 7.85
CA GLU A 358 6.41 -18.29 8.21
C GLU A 358 5.76 -19.67 8.17
N LEU A 359 6.37 -20.59 7.41
CA LEU A 359 5.97 -22.01 7.42
C LEU A 359 6.56 -22.68 8.67
N VAL A 360 5.70 -23.07 9.59
CA VAL A 360 6.12 -23.76 10.81
C VAL A 360 6.27 -25.24 10.50
N LYS A 361 7.53 -25.70 10.43
CA LYS A 361 7.83 -27.13 10.31
C LYS A 361 7.32 -27.84 11.56
N ARG A 362 6.52 -28.89 11.33
CA ARG A 362 5.99 -29.76 12.38
C ARG A 362 7.10 -30.45 13.16
#